data_AF-A0A0F6AHC1-F1
#
_entry.id   AF-A0A0F6AHC1-F1
#
_cell.length_a   1.000
_cell.length_b   1.000
_cell.length_c   1.000
_cell.angle_alpha   90.00
_cell.angle_beta   90.00
_cell.angle_gamma   90.00
#
_symmetry.space_group_name_H-M   'P 1'
#
loop_
_entity.id
_entity.type
_entity.pdbx_description
1 polymer ?
#
loop_
_entity_poly.entity_id
_entity_poly.type
_entity_poly.pdbx_seq_one_letter_code
_entity_poly.pdbx_strand_id
1 'polypeptide(L)'
;MFICPSCNKKGISFWSKLWSGSDSPSKCKQCGELSFVHSKYRFGFQSGWPTLGKILGAALSVFLLYQTNSIFSLFLFLVIWLACSFWELSSLPMRPITEKHAAATKKSSNIFIVGLIIILGLVWVVTNL
;
A
#
# COMPACT_ATOMS: atom_id res chain seq x y z
N MET A 1 0.67 -11.05 11.88
CA MET A 1 0.79 -9.84 12.73
C MET A 1 2.23 -9.37 12.68
N PHE A 2 2.44 -8.06 12.57
CA PHE A 2 3.73 -7.42 12.47
C PHE A 2 4.25 -6.94 13.83
N ILE A 3 5.57 -6.86 13.95
CA ILE A 3 6.29 -6.41 15.14
C ILE A 3 6.15 -4.88 15.24
N CYS A 4 5.79 -4.40 16.42
CA CYS A 4 5.74 -2.98 16.71
C CYS A 4 7.16 -2.48 17.03
N PRO A 5 7.62 -1.36 16.44
CA PRO A 5 8.97 -0.84 16.67
C PRO A 5 9.20 -0.35 18.11
N SER A 6 8.14 0.03 18.83
CA SER A 6 8.26 0.57 20.20
C SER A 6 8.36 -0.50 21.27
N CYS A 7 7.51 -1.55 21.17
CA CYS A 7 7.45 -2.59 22.20
C CYS A 7 8.05 -3.93 21.75
N ASN A 8 8.50 -4.04 20.50
CA ASN A 8 9.03 -5.26 19.89
C ASN A 8 8.13 -6.51 19.98
N LYS A 9 6.84 -6.34 20.30
CA LYS A 9 5.85 -7.41 20.32
C LYS A 9 5.00 -7.41 19.05
N LYS A 10 4.46 -8.57 18.69
CA LYS A 10 3.52 -8.72 17.57
C LYS A 10 2.17 -8.11 17.97
N GLY A 11 1.90 -6.89 17.50
CA GLY A 11 0.71 -6.13 17.90
C GLY A 11 -0.01 -5.41 16.76
N ILE A 12 0.57 -5.39 15.56
CA ILE A 12 0.04 -4.66 14.40
C ILE A 12 -0.54 -5.67 13.41
N SER A 13 -1.79 -5.47 13.01
CA SER A 13 -2.44 -6.34 12.02
C SER A 13 -1.91 -6.07 10.61
N PHE A 14 -2.13 -7.02 9.70
CA PHE A 14 -1.70 -6.85 8.32
C PHE A 14 -2.39 -5.66 7.65
N TRP A 15 -3.72 -5.62 7.76
CA TRP A 15 -4.55 -4.55 7.24
C TRP A 15 -4.18 -3.19 7.84
N SER A 16 -3.93 -3.13 9.16
CA SER A 16 -3.50 -1.87 9.76
C SER A 16 -2.17 -1.39 9.17
N LYS A 17 -1.20 -2.27 8.89
CA LYS A 17 0.06 -1.89 8.21
C LYS A 17 -0.18 -1.39 6.79
N LEU A 18 -1.01 -2.09 6.02
CA LEU A 18 -1.31 -1.75 4.62
C LEU A 18 -1.90 -0.34 4.49
N TRP A 19 -2.78 0.02 5.42
CA TRP A 19 -3.44 1.31 5.42
C TRP A 19 -2.68 2.40 6.18
N SER A 20 -1.64 2.05 6.95
CA SER A 20 -0.85 2.98 7.76
C SER A 20 0.00 3.94 6.93
N GLY A 21 -0.46 5.17 6.76
CA GLY A 21 0.36 6.29 6.25
C GLY A 21 0.79 7.24 7.35
N SER A 22 1.62 8.24 7.02
CA SER A 22 1.92 9.37 7.91
C SER A 22 0.65 10.08 8.41
N ASP A 23 -0.39 10.07 7.58
CA ASP A 23 -1.65 10.78 7.82
C ASP A 23 -2.68 9.90 8.56
N SER A 24 -2.42 8.59 8.62
CA SER A 24 -3.28 7.58 9.23
C SER A 24 -2.43 6.51 9.93
N PRO A 25 -1.71 6.85 11.02
CA PRO A 25 -0.86 5.89 11.73
C PRO A 25 -1.70 4.77 12.36
N SER A 26 -1.17 3.54 12.40
CA SER A 26 -1.80 2.44 13.13
C SER A 26 -1.38 2.41 14.58
N LYS A 27 -2.37 2.13 15.44
CA LYS A 27 -2.17 1.91 16.87
C LYS A 27 -1.81 0.44 17.13
N CYS A 28 -0.76 0.21 17.89
CA CYS A 28 -0.39 -1.12 18.35
C CYS A 28 -1.40 -1.62 19.41
N LYS A 29 -1.91 -2.85 19.26
CA LYS A 29 -2.85 -3.44 20.23
C LYS A 29 -2.23 -3.76 21.60
N GLN A 30 -0.90 -3.86 21.68
CA GLN A 30 -0.21 -4.23 22.94
C GLN A 30 0.28 -3.03 23.74
N CYS A 31 1.02 -2.11 23.12
CA CYS A 31 1.54 -0.92 23.83
C CYS A 31 0.68 0.34 23.65
N GLY A 32 -0.29 0.33 22.74
CA GLY A 32 -1.10 1.51 22.45
C GLY A 32 -0.38 2.62 21.68
N GLU A 33 0.90 2.48 21.37
CA GLU A 33 1.65 3.49 20.61
C GLU A 33 1.30 3.50 19.12
N LEU A 34 1.48 4.66 18.49
CA LEU A 34 1.23 4.89 17.07
C LEU A 34 2.49 4.63 16.24
N SER A 35 2.29 3.97 15.10
CA SER A 35 3.35 3.67 14.14
C SER A 35 2.84 3.79 12.72
N PHE A 36 3.70 4.20 11.79
CA PHE A 36 3.32 4.38 10.40
C PHE A 36 4.37 3.82 9.44
N VAL A 37 3.92 3.49 8.23
CA VAL A 37 4.80 3.20 7.10
C VAL A 37 5.02 4.50 6.34
N HIS A 38 6.27 4.92 6.22
CA HIS A 38 6.60 6.20 5.60
C HIS A 38 6.26 6.18 4.09
N SER A 39 5.67 7.26 3.58
CA SER A 39 5.14 7.38 2.21
C SER A 39 6.17 7.05 1.12
N LYS A 40 7.44 7.42 1.35
CA LYS A 40 8.60 7.03 0.53
C LYS A 40 8.62 5.53 0.17
N TYR A 41 8.19 4.67 1.09
CA TYR A 41 8.20 3.23 0.92
C TYR A 41 6.88 2.65 0.34
N ARG A 42 5.84 3.47 0.18
CA ARG A 42 4.50 3.00 -0.22
C ARG A 42 4.31 2.96 -1.74
N PHE A 43 5.04 3.81 -2.47
CA PHE A 43 4.93 3.94 -3.94
C PHE A 43 6.23 3.57 -4.69
N GLY A 44 7.31 3.24 -3.97
CA GLY A 44 8.61 3.01 -4.58
C GLY A 44 8.92 1.54 -4.82
N PHE A 45 9.45 1.23 -6.00
CA PHE A 45 10.25 0.05 -6.33
C PHE A 45 11.54 0.01 -5.49
N GLN A 46 11.40 -0.04 -4.18
CA GLN A 46 12.51 0.23 -3.27
C GLN A 46 13.21 -1.06 -2.83
N SER A 47 12.52 -2.19 -2.98
CA SER A 47 13.10 -3.51 -2.77
C SER A 47 13.43 -4.15 -4.12
N GLY A 48 14.72 -4.34 -4.39
CA GLY A 48 15.20 -4.90 -5.66
C GLY A 48 14.61 -6.28 -5.94
N TRP A 49 14.38 -7.09 -4.89
CA TRP A 49 13.86 -8.45 -5.05
C TRP A 49 12.41 -8.55 -5.51
N PRO A 50 11.43 -7.89 -4.86
CA PRO A 50 10.05 -7.83 -5.35
C PRO A 50 9.92 -7.18 -6.72
N THR A 51 10.77 -6.20 -7.03
CA THR A 51 10.84 -5.57 -8.34
C THR A 51 11.27 -6.56 -9.42
N LEU A 52 12.34 -7.31 -9.18
CA LEU A 52 12.80 -8.40 -10.04
C LEU A 52 11.72 -9.46 -10.23
N GLY A 53 11.03 -9.85 -9.15
CA GLY A 53 9.91 -10.80 -9.21
C GLY A 53 8.77 -10.31 -10.11
N LYS A 54 8.40 -9.02 -10.04
CA LYS A 54 7.40 -8.40 -10.91
C LYS A 54 7.83 -8.41 -12.38
N ILE A 55 9.09 -8.06 -12.67
CA ILE A 55 9.64 -8.04 -14.04
C ILE A 55 9.71 -9.46 -14.61
N LEU A 56 10.23 -10.42 -13.85
CA LEU A 56 10.31 -11.82 -14.27
C LEU A 56 8.91 -12.43 -14.44
N GLY A 57 7.97 -12.10 -13.55
CA GLY A 57 6.57 -12.50 -13.68
C GLY A 57 5.92 -11.94 -14.94
N ALA A 58 6.19 -10.67 -15.28
CA ALA A 58 5.73 -10.07 -16.53
C ALA A 58 6.33 -10.81 -17.74
N ALA A 59 7.65 -10.99 -17.77
CA ALA A 59 8.33 -11.70 -18.86
C ALA A 59 7.81 -13.13 -19.04
N LEU A 60 7.62 -13.86 -17.94
CA LEU A 60 7.09 -15.23 -17.96
C LEU A 60 5.64 -15.28 -18.45
N SER A 61 4.80 -14.32 -18.05
CA SER A 61 3.41 -14.24 -18.52
C SER A 61 3.31 -13.95 -20.01
N VAL A 62 4.17 -13.07 -20.55
CA VAL A 62 4.23 -12.73 -21.97
C VAL A 62 4.77 -13.92 -22.77
N PHE A 63 5.81 -14.59 -22.27
CA PHE A 63 6.34 -15.80 -22.88
C PHE A 63 5.29 -16.91 -22.97
N LEU A 64 4.54 -17.15 -21.89
CA LEU A 64 3.46 -18.13 -21.87
C LEU A 64 2.31 -17.75 -22.80
N LEU A 65 1.95 -16.47 -22.87
CA LEU A 65 0.95 -15.97 -23.82
C LEU A 65 1.39 -16.22 -25.26
N TYR A 66 2.65 -15.94 -25.59
CA TYR A 66 3.19 -16.21 -26.92
C TYR A 66 3.18 -17.70 -27.27
N GLN A 67 3.53 -18.57 -26.31
CA GLN A 67 3.62 -20.01 -26.55
C GLN A 67 2.25 -20.69 -26.62
N THR A 68 1.28 -20.24 -25.83
CA THR A 68 -0.01 -20.94 -25.65
C THR A 68 -1.20 -20.21 -26.27
N ASN A 69 -1.03 -18.95 -26.71
CA ASN A 69 -2.11 -18.04 -27.15
C ASN A 69 -3.28 -17.92 -26.15
N SER A 70 -3.05 -18.23 -24.89
CA SER A 70 -4.07 -18.22 -23.85
C SER A 70 -4.05 -16.91 -23.09
N ILE A 71 -5.18 -16.19 -23.12
CA ILE A 71 -5.36 -14.94 -22.34
C ILE A 71 -5.28 -15.22 -20.83
N PHE A 72 -5.53 -16.46 -20.40
CA PHE A 72 -5.42 -16.86 -19.00
C PHE A 72 -4.00 -16.69 -18.44
N SER A 73 -2.96 -16.69 -19.30
CA SER A 73 -1.57 -16.43 -18.88
C SER A 73 -1.38 -15.03 -18.29
N LEU A 74 -2.23 -14.06 -18.63
CA LEU A 74 -2.21 -12.71 -18.04
C LEU A 74 -2.69 -12.69 -16.58
N PHE A 75 -3.57 -13.62 -16.17
CA PHE A 75 -3.93 -13.74 -14.76
C PHE A 75 -2.75 -14.14 -13.90
N LEU A 76 -1.81 -14.91 -14.45
CA LEU A 76 -0.60 -15.32 -13.76
C LEU A 76 0.26 -14.10 -13.42
N PHE A 77 0.36 -13.12 -14.32
CA PHE A 77 1.01 -11.84 -14.04
C PHE A 77 0.33 -11.10 -12.88
N LEU A 78 -0.99 -11.00 -12.89
CA LEU A 78 -1.73 -10.34 -11.81
C LEU A 78 -1.45 -10.99 -10.45
N VAL A 79 -1.48 -12.33 -10.39
CA VAL A 79 -1.21 -13.08 -9.16
C VAL A 79 0.22 -12.86 -8.68
N ILE A 80 1.22 -12.94 -9.57
CA ILE A 80 2.62 -12.67 -9.22
C ILE A 80 2.79 -11.22 -8.76
N TRP A 81 2.18 -10.27 -9.45
CA TRP A 81 2.26 -8.85 -9.12
C TRP A 81 1.71 -8.56 -7.73
N LEU A 82 0.54 -9.12 -7.41
CA LEU A 82 -0.07 -9.04 -6.08
C LEU A 82 0.84 -9.66 -5.02
N ALA A 83 1.33 -10.88 -5.24
CA ALA A 83 2.22 -11.58 -4.29
C ALA A 83 3.51 -10.80 -4.01
N CYS A 84 4.17 -10.27 -5.05
CA CYS A 84 5.37 -9.44 -4.89
C CYS A 84 5.07 -8.12 -4.18
N SER A 85 3.92 -7.49 -4.46
CA SER A 85 3.50 -6.27 -3.77
C SER A 85 3.21 -6.51 -2.29
N PHE A 86 2.61 -7.67 -1.96
CA PHE A 86 2.41 -8.11 -0.59
C PHE A 86 3.74 -8.37 0.13
N TRP A 87 4.69 -9.02 -0.55
CA TRP A 87 6.02 -9.27 -0.02
C TRP A 87 6.76 -7.97 0.30
N GLU A 88 6.73 -7.03 -0.63
CA GLU A 88 7.33 -5.71 -0.49
C GLU A 88 6.76 -5.00 0.74
N LEU A 89 5.44 -4.90 0.85
CA LEU A 89 4.75 -4.30 2.00
C LEU A 89 5.10 -5.00 3.32
N SER A 90 5.19 -6.33 3.31
CA SER A 90 5.55 -7.10 4.51
C SER A 90 6.96 -6.76 5.01
N SER A 91 7.87 -6.49 4.08
CA SER A 91 9.28 -6.16 4.33
C SER A 91 9.50 -4.70 4.76
N LEU A 92 8.52 -3.81 4.56
CA LEU A 92 8.71 -2.38 4.86
C LEU A 92 8.87 -2.12 6.37
N PRO A 93 9.90 -1.35 6.79
CA PRO A 93 10.06 -0.96 8.19
C PRO A 93 9.01 0.07 8.59
N MET A 94 8.50 -0.06 9.82
CA MET A 94 7.61 0.94 10.43
C MET A 94 8.41 1.90 11.31
N ARG A 95 7.96 3.15 11.40
CA ARG A 95 8.53 4.13 12.33
C ARG A 95 7.50 4.54 13.40
N PRO A 96 7.93 4.73 14.66
CA PRO A 96 7.07 5.28 15.70
C PRO A 96 6.77 6.76 15.43
N ILE A 97 5.57 7.21 15.81
CA ILE A 97 5.17 8.62 15.76
C ILE A 97 4.47 9.01 17.07
N THR A 98 4.79 10.18 17.61
CA THR A 98 4.11 10.72 18.79
C THR A 98 2.75 11.31 18.40
N GLU A 99 1.75 11.15 19.28
CA GLU A 99 0.35 11.55 19.02
C GLU A 99 0.20 13.03 18.62
N LYS A 100 1.06 13.90 19.15
CA LYS A 100 1.08 15.34 18.83
C LYS A 100 1.40 15.62 17.36
N HIS A 101 2.24 14.81 16.72
CA HIS A 101 2.59 14.97 15.30
C HIS A 101 1.55 14.31 14.38
N ALA A 102 0.94 13.20 14.80
CA ALA A 102 -0.11 12.53 14.03
C ALA A 102 -1.37 13.39 13.85
N ALA A 103 -1.74 14.19 14.86
CA ALA A 103 -2.91 15.07 14.79
C ALA A 103 -2.74 16.21 13.77
N ALA A 104 -1.52 16.72 13.58
CA ALA A 104 -1.24 17.78 12.62
C ALA A 104 -1.36 17.28 11.16
N THR A 105 -0.88 16.08 10.86
CA THR A 105 -0.93 15.50 9.51
C THR A 105 -2.34 15.05 9.12
N LYS A 106 -3.14 14.57 10.07
CA LYS A 106 -4.54 14.18 9.82
C LYS A 106 -5.39 15.33 9.24
N LYS A 107 -5.03 16.58 9.54
CA LYS A 107 -5.74 17.78 9.03
C LYS A 107 -5.61 17.96 7.51
N SER A 108 -4.56 17.46 6.86
CA SER A 108 -4.39 17.59 5.40
C SER A 108 -5.21 16.56 4.60
N SER A 109 -5.59 15.43 5.20
CA SER A 109 -6.36 14.37 4.54
C SER A 109 -7.76 14.83 4.12
N ASN A 110 -8.35 15.81 4.80
CA ASN A 110 -9.65 16.38 4.41
C ASN A 110 -9.61 17.11 3.07
N ILE A 111 -8.46 17.65 2.66
CA ILE A 111 -8.33 18.37 1.37
C ILE A 111 -8.47 17.39 0.20
N PHE A 112 -7.99 16.15 0.36
CA PHE A 112 -8.09 15.11 -0.66
C PHE A 112 -9.54 14.63 -0.86
N ILE A 113 -10.30 14.50 0.24
CA ILE A 113 -11.72 14.13 0.20
C ILE A 113 -12.55 15.24 -0.48
N VAL A 114 -12.26 16.50 -0.16
CA VAL A 114 -12.92 17.65 -0.80
C VAL A 114 -12.64 17.67 -2.31
N GLY A 115 -11.39 17.43 -2.73
CA GLY A 115 -11.04 17.34 -4.16
C GLY A 115 -11.80 16.22 -4.89
N LEU A 116 -11.98 15.06 -4.26
CA LEU A 116 -12.69 13.92 -4.84
C LEU A 116 -14.19 14.21 -5.02
N ILE A 117 -14.81 14.90 -4.07
CA ILE A 117 -16.21 15.34 -4.16
C ILE A 117 -16.40 16.33 -5.32
N ILE A 118 -15.48 17.27 -5.51
CA ILE A 118 -15.53 18.26 -6.60
C ILE A 118 -15.44 17.55 -7.97
N ILE A 119 -14.52 16.59 -8.11
CA ILE A 119 -14.36 15.81 -9.35
C ILE A 119 -15.61 14.99 -9.64
N LEU A 120 -16.19 14.32 -8.64
CA LEU A 120 -17.44 13.56 -8.80
C LEU A 120 -18.61 14.46 -9.21
N GLY A 121 -18.72 15.65 -8.61
CA GLY A 121 -19.72 16.64 -8.99
C GLY A 121 -19.57 17.11 -10.43
N LEU A 122 -18.34 17.39 -10.87
CA LEU A 122 -18.05 17.79 -12.26
C LEU A 122 -18.39 16.68 -13.26
N VAL A 123 -18.02 15.42 -12.97
CA VAL A 123 -18.35 14.27 -13.83
C VAL A 123 -19.86 14.09 -13.92
N TRP A 124 -20.59 14.24 -12.81
CA TRP A 124 -22.05 14.13 -12.79
C TRP A 124 -22.73 15.24 -13.62
N VAL A 125 -22.24 16.48 -13.53
CA VAL A 125 -22.77 17.60 -14.33
C VAL A 125 -22.52 17.38 -15.82
N VAL A 126 -21.31 16.96 -16.22
CA VAL A 126 -20.97 16.71 -17.63
C VAL A 126 -21.77 15.53 -18.22
N THR A 127 -22.10 14.52 -17.41
CA THR A 127 -22.86 13.35 -17.89
C THR A 127 -24.38 13.56 -17.94
N ASN A 128 -24.90 14.60 -17.30
CA ASN A 128 -26.33 14.94 -17.29
C ASN A 128 -26.66 16.25 -18.05
N LEU A 129 -25.71 16.76 -18.85
CA LEU A 129 -25.88 17.87 -19.79
C LEU A 129 -26.13 17.32 -21.20
#